data_AF-A0A538GD78-F1
#
_entry.id   AF-A0A538GD78-F1
#
_cell.length_a   1.000
_cell.length_b   1.000
_cell.length_c   1.000
_cell.angle_alpha   90.00
_cell.angle_beta   90.00
_cell.angle_gamma   90.00
#
_symmetry.space_group_name_H-M   'P 1'
#
loop_
_entity.id
_entity.type
_entity.pdbx_description
1 polymer ?
#
loop_
_entity_poly.entity_id
_entity_poly.type
_entity_poly.pdbx_seq_one_letter_code
_entity_poly.pdbx_strand_id
1 'polypeptide(L)'
;MCRRTGGARRRSRRGPVHRLDRPRRADRGAFADVRPQRVPSRRTRSRDSPRARGLGPRPPLPRPRHGRRGARSGSLIRVHETLLPPEARARYADAIVRASLGIEKGDTLVVHGQPEHREVLVAVAESAYRAGARFVDVVTGDPLVMRARLLHGTDDAIGALSPWSRRRYREAAGPNGALVHIAGEGEAGYLDGVPPQRIAKDYSRMAKQLDFLRRAQLNMRARWIIAGWPTDHWAGQVYPDLEPLEAKRRLADDLLRFCRLTDEDGKGTSGWTKHLRTLSRRSGRLTKLGLSRLELRGPGTELDVGFVEGTRWLGGFETLADGRKLASNMPTEEVFTSPDPRQTTGSFRCTFPLSFRGRLIHGLSGEFSKGRLVRLEADSDDDRDFVAGFIDTDRAGRRLGEVALVDASSRIGQSGRIYNNTLLDENAAAHIAFGSGFGGTRSETPPRAL
;
A
#
# COMPACT_ATOMS: atom_id res chain seq x y z
N MET A 1 45.18 -45.16 -38.25
CA MET A 1 45.45 -45.20 -39.70
C MET A 1 44.13 -45.09 -40.48
N CYS A 2 44.20 -44.89 -41.80
CA CYS A 2 43.11 -45.03 -42.79
C CYS A 2 41.86 -44.13 -42.67
N ARG A 3 41.80 -43.16 -43.60
CA ARG A 3 40.69 -42.24 -43.93
C ARG A 3 39.57 -42.93 -44.74
N ARG A 4 38.49 -42.16 -45.02
CA ARG A 4 37.58 -42.22 -46.20
C ARG A 4 36.59 -43.42 -46.23
N THR A 5 35.42 -43.41 -46.88
CA THR A 5 34.56 -42.36 -47.51
C THR A 5 33.16 -42.94 -47.76
N GLY A 6 32.12 -42.10 -47.91
CA GLY A 6 30.89 -42.52 -48.61
C GLY A 6 29.70 -41.58 -48.41
N GLY A 7 28.87 -41.41 -49.45
CA GLY A 7 27.58 -40.71 -49.34
C GLY A 7 26.81 -40.69 -50.65
N ALA A 8 25.50 -40.96 -50.61
CA ALA A 8 24.60 -40.81 -51.75
C ALA A 8 23.12 -40.59 -51.36
N ARG A 9 22.46 -39.77 -52.19
CA ARG A 9 21.00 -39.59 -52.39
C ARG A 9 20.30 -40.96 -52.52
N ARG A 10 19.02 -41.23 -52.20
CA ARG A 10 17.70 -40.51 -52.23
C ARG A 10 16.74 -41.29 -51.25
N ARG A 11 15.41 -41.11 -51.08
CA ARG A 11 14.32 -40.35 -51.77
C ARG A 11 13.21 -39.98 -50.73
N SER A 12 12.37 -39.02 -51.10
CA SER A 12 11.15 -38.48 -50.45
C SER A 12 10.03 -39.41 -49.93
N ARG A 13 9.29 -38.95 -48.90
CA ARG A 13 7.80 -38.99 -48.83
C ARG A 13 7.26 -37.69 -48.19
N ARG A 14 5.96 -37.39 -48.36
CA ARG A 14 5.32 -36.07 -48.05
C ARG A 14 4.43 -36.11 -46.81
N GLY A 15 4.32 -34.97 -46.11
CA GLY A 15 3.26 -34.61 -45.16
C GLY A 15 3.17 -33.07 -45.07
N PRO A 16 1.98 -32.44 -44.97
CA PRO A 16 1.82 -31.01 -45.23
C PRO A 16 2.05 -30.10 -44.00
N VAL A 17 2.50 -28.87 -44.28
CA VAL A 17 2.56 -27.76 -43.30
C VAL A 17 1.75 -26.60 -43.88
N HIS A 18 0.72 -26.13 -43.16
CA HIS A 18 -0.01 -24.94 -43.54
C HIS A 18 0.74 -23.66 -43.13
N ARG A 19 1.20 -22.90 -44.12
CA ARG A 19 1.35 -21.44 -44.01
C ARG A 19 0.17 -20.75 -44.69
N LEU A 20 -0.19 -19.57 -44.19
CA LEU A 20 -1.06 -18.62 -44.88
C LEU A 20 -0.33 -17.28 -44.95
N ASP A 21 -0.07 -16.83 -46.18
CA ASP A 21 0.62 -15.58 -46.44
C ASP A 21 -0.35 -14.38 -46.52
N ARG A 22 0.22 -13.19 -46.29
CA ARG A 22 -0.27 -11.87 -46.69
C ARG A 22 0.88 -11.19 -47.47
N PRO A 23 0.70 -10.05 -48.17
CA PRO A 23 -0.54 -9.28 -48.43
C PRO A 23 -0.78 -8.96 -49.93
N ARG A 24 -1.94 -8.39 -50.29
CA ARG A 24 -2.06 -7.45 -51.45
C ARG A 24 -3.13 -6.36 -51.19
N ARG A 25 -2.83 -5.13 -51.66
CA ARG A 25 -3.80 -4.11 -52.14
C ARG A 25 -4.04 -4.36 -53.65
N ALA A 26 -5.04 -3.82 -54.35
CA ALA A 26 -6.15 -2.93 -54.03
C ALA A 26 -7.49 -3.58 -54.54
N ASP A 27 -8.65 -2.95 -54.73
CA ASP A 27 -8.96 -1.65 -55.36
C ASP A 27 -10.34 -1.09 -54.92
N ARG A 28 -10.82 -0.05 -55.62
CA ARG A 28 -11.99 0.79 -55.30
C ARG A 28 -13.34 0.18 -55.70
N GLY A 29 -14.37 0.43 -54.89
CA GLY A 29 -15.78 0.31 -55.23
C GLY A 29 -16.60 1.21 -54.30
N ALA A 30 -17.51 2.03 -54.86
CA ALA A 30 -18.22 3.07 -54.12
C ALA A 30 -19.70 2.73 -53.91
N PHE A 31 -20.29 3.14 -52.77
CA PHE A 31 -21.74 3.23 -52.63
C PHE A 31 -22.19 4.35 -51.66
N ALA A 32 -23.05 5.22 -52.19
CA ALA A 32 -24.09 6.05 -51.55
C ALA A 32 -23.79 6.92 -50.31
N ASP A 33 -23.99 8.24 -50.48
CA ASP A 33 -24.25 9.21 -49.39
C ASP A 33 -25.55 8.91 -48.62
N VAL A 34 -25.56 9.22 -47.32
CA VAL A 34 -26.80 9.40 -46.54
C VAL A 34 -26.89 10.85 -46.07
N ARG A 35 -27.82 11.62 -46.65
CA ARG A 35 -28.03 13.04 -46.30
C ARG A 35 -28.82 13.19 -44.99
N PRO A 36 -28.49 14.15 -44.12
CA PRO A 36 -29.32 14.49 -42.97
C PRO A 36 -30.62 15.20 -43.41
N GLN A 37 -31.74 14.86 -42.77
CA GLN A 37 -33.04 15.49 -43.05
C GLN A 37 -33.09 16.92 -42.48
N ARG A 38 -33.76 17.84 -43.20
CA ARG A 38 -33.88 19.26 -42.81
C ARG A 38 -35.15 19.50 -41.99
N VAL A 39 -35.01 20.34 -40.96
CA VAL A 39 -36.13 20.92 -40.21
C VAL A 39 -36.89 21.92 -41.11
N PRO A 40 -38.23 21.87 -41.21
CA PRO A 40 -39.01 22.86 -41.94
C PRO A 40 -39.25 24.11 -41.09
N SER A 41 -38.76 25.27 -41.55
CA SER A 41 -39.13 26.57 -40.99
C SER A 41 -40.51 27.02 -41.50
N ARG A 42 -41.34 27.60 -40.63
CA ARG A 42 -42.64 28.17 -41.01
C ARG A 42 -42.69 29.68 -40.72
N ARG A 43 -43.28 30.43 -41.65
CA ARG A 43 -43.25 31.90 -41.68
C ARG A 43 -44.12 32.55 -40.61
N THR A 44 -43.79 33.81 -40.33
CA THR A 44 -44.54 34.77 -39.52
C THR A 44 -45.98 34.99 -39.99
N ARG A 45 -46.86 35.30 -39.02
CA ARG A 45 -48.07 36.10 -39.22
C ARG A 45 -48.23 37.03 -38.01
N SER A 46 -48.57 38.29 -38.26
CA SER A 46 -49.04 39.25 -37.27
C SER A 46 -50.54 39.50 -37.44
N ARG A 47 -51.25 39.75 -36.33
CA ARG A 47 -52.40 40.67 -36.20
C ARG A 47 -52.98 40.65 -34.77
N ASP A 48 -52.54 41.64 -34.00
CA ASP A 48 -53.35 42.60 -33.23
C ASP A 48 -54.53 42.17 -32.33
N SER A 49 -54.55 42.84 -31.16
CA SER A 49 -55.70 43.12 -30.26
C SER A 49 -56.02 42.13 -29.13
N PRO A 50 -56.50 42.62 -27.96
CA PRO A 50 -56.09 43.85 -27.28
C PRO A 50 -55.75 43.63 -25.78
N ARG A 51 -55.42 44.72 -25.07
CA ARG A 51 -55.02 44.71 -23.65
C ARG A 51 -56.16 44.28 -22.70
N ALA A 52 -55.83 43.49 -21.66
CA ALA A 52 -55.83 43.92 -20.24
C ALA A 52 -56.30 42.84 -19.24
N ARG A 53 -55.38 42.32 -18.42
CA ARG A 53 -55.56 42.11 -16.97
C ARG A 53 -54.25 42.50 -16.27
N GLY A 54 -54.34 43.23 -15.17
CA GLY A 54 -53.17 43.85 -14.55
C GLY A 54 -52.34 42.90 -13.69
N LEU A 55 -51.02 43.06 -13.74
CA LEU A 55 -50.12 42.58 -12.68
C LEU A 55 -49.68 43.79 -11.87
N GLY A 56 -50.16 43.90 -10.63
CA GLY A 56 -49.72 44.92 -9.69
C GLY A 56 -48.24 44.72 -9.28
N PRO A 57 -47.58 45.76 -8.76
CA PRO A 57 -46.21 45.63 -8.25
C PRO A 57 -46.15 44.59 -7.12
N ARG A 58 -45.14 43.71 -7.16
CA ARG A 58 -44.88 42.77 -6.06
C ARG A 58 -44.63 43.56 -4.76
N PRO A 59 -45.22 43.17 -3.62
CA PRO A 59 -44.89 43.80 -2.34
C PRO A 59 -43.42 43.54 -2.01
N PRO A 60 -42.73 44.50 -1.35
CA PRO A 60 -41.34 44.30 -0.94
C PRO A 60 -41.24 43.20 0.12
N LEU A 61 -40.20 42.37 0.03
CA LEU A 61 -39.89 41.36 1.04
C LEU A 61 -39.68 42.03 2.41
N PRO A 62 -40.21 41.47 3.52
CA PRO A 62 -40.06 42.06 4.84
C PRO A 62 -38.59 42.07 5.27
N ARG A 63 -38.04 43.26 5.54
CA ARG A 63 -36.69 43.40 6.09
C ARG A 63 -36.62 42.71 7.47
N PRO A 64 -35.58 41.93 7.77
CA PRO A 64 -35.44 41.31 9.09
C PRO A 64 -35.32 42.39 10.17
N ARG A 65 -36.19 42.33 11.18
CA ARG A 65 -36.09 43.21 12.36
C ARG A 65 -34.89 42.76 13.19
N HIS A 66 -33.85 43.60 13.28
CA HIS A 66 -32.72 43.36 14.19
C HIS A 66 -33.16 43.52 15.66
N GLY A 67 -33.71 42.45 16.23
CA GLY A 67 -33.96 42.35 17.67
C GLY A 67 -32.65 42.30 18.43
N ARG A 68 -32.30 43.38 19.16
CA ARG A 68 -31.21 43.38 20.14
C ARG A 68 -31.59 42.48 21.33
N ARG A 69 -31.28 41.19 21.26
CA ARG A 69 -31.06 40.33 22.43
C ARG A 69 -29.73 39.62 22.28
N GLY A 70 -29.01 39.50 23.40
CA GLY A 70 -27.61 39.09 23.38
C GLY A 70 -27.44 37.59 23.17
N ALA A 71 -26.73 37.23 22.10
CA ALA A 71 -25.84 36.08 22.11
C ALA A 71 -24.48 36.59 21.64
N ARG A 72 -23.44 36.46 22.47
CA ARG A 72 -22.07 36.46 21.94
C ARG A 72 -21.91 35.14 21.20
N SER A 73 -22.30 35.12 19.94
CA SER A 73 -21.87 34.08 19.00
C SER A 73 -20.38 34.28 18.77
N GLY A 74 -19.58 33.86 19.75
CA GLY A 74 -18.17 33.62 19.55
C GLY A 74 -18.10 32.55 18.48
N SER A 75 -17.63 32.94 17.30
CA SER A 75 -17.29 31.98 16.27
C SER A 75 -16.21 31.10 16.87
N LEU A 76 -16.59 29.90 17.33
CA LEU A 76 -15.67 28.82 17.64
C LEU A 76 -15.09 28.35 16.31
N ILE A 77 -14.19 29.17 15.77
CA ILE A 77 -13.07 28.71 14.97
C ILE A 77 -12.39 27.68 15.89
N ARG A 78 -12.74 26.41 15.71
CA ARG A 78 -11.93 25.31 16.22
C ARG A 78 -10.61 25.45 15.48
N VAL A 79 -9.67 26.13 16.11
CA VAL A 79 -8.26 25.99 15.81
C VAL A 79 -8.00 24.52 16.03
N HIS A 80 -7.94 23.76 14.93
CA HIS A 80 -7.42 22.40 15.00
C HIS A 80 -5.96 22.55 15.39
N GLU A 81 -5.66 22.30 16.67
CA GLU A 81 -4.29 22.21 17.14
C GLU A 81 -3.58 21.15 16.32
N THR A 82 -2.70 21.60 15.44
CA THR A 82 -1.92 20.73 14.57
C THR A 82 -0.99 19.88 15.42
N LEU A 83 -0.87 18.59 15.09
CA LEU A 83 -0.01 17.67 15.85
C LEU A 83 1.45 18.10 15.82
N LEU A 84 1.90 18.67 14.69
CA LEU A 84 3.27 19.14 14.51
C LEU A 84 3.33 20.61 14.05
N PRO A 85 4.44 21.31 14.34
CA PRO A 85 4.77 22.59 13.71
C PRO A 85 4.71 22.48 12.17
N PRO A 86 4.27 23.53 11.44
CA PRO A 86 4.11 23.48 9.99
C PRO A 86 5.35 23.03 9.22
N GLU A 87 6.55 23.43 9.66
CA GLU A 87 7.81 23.03 9.02
C GLU A 87 8.13 21.54 9.24
N ALA A 88 7.90 21.01 10.44
CA ALA A 88 8.10 19.59 10.75
C ALA A 88 7.11 18.70 9.98
N ARG A 89 5.84 19.11 9.88
CA ARG A 89 4.83 18.45 9.03
C ARG A 89 5.19 18.51 7.55
N ALA A 90 5.65 19.67 7.04
CA ALA A 90 6.09 19.81 5.66
C ALA A 90 7.32 18.93 5.36
N ARG A 91 8.26 18.83 6.31
CA ARG A 91 9.44 17.95 6.26
C ARG A 91 9.07 16.47 6.24
N TYR A 92 8.05 16.05 7.01
CA TYR A 92 7.48 14.70 6.95
C TYR A 92 6.85 14.40 5.57
N ALA A 93 6.03 15.32 5.05
CA ALA A 93 5.41 15.16 3.74
C ALA A 93 6.42 15.14 2.58
N ASP A 94 7.43 16.02 2.61
CA ASP A 94 8.53 16.02 1.62
C ASP A 94 9.39 14.74 1.71
N ALA A 95 9.49 14.10 2.87
CA ALA A 95 10.15 12.79 3.00
C ALA A 95 9.35 11.66 2.32
N ILE A 96 8.02 11.63 2.48
CA ILE A 96 7.13 10.70 1.75
C ILE A 96 7.25 10.93 0.23
N VAL A 97 6.98 12.16 -0.21
CA VAL A 97 6.80 12.51 -1.63
C VAL A 97 8.11 12.58 -2.41
N ARG A 98 9.12 13.29 -1.88
CA ARG A 98 10.34 13.60 -2.64
C ARG A 98 11.46 12.62 -2.36
N ALA A 99 11.68 12.30 -1.08
CA ALA A 99 12.79 11.46 -0.69
C ALA A 99 12.51 9.96 -0.90
N SER A 100 11.26 9.51 -0.71
CA SER A 100 10.91 8.08 -0.70
C SER A 100 10.21 7.63 -1.99
N LEU A 101 9.19 8.35 -2.45
CA LEU A 101 8.48 8.05 -3.72
C LEU A 101 9.18 8.56 -4.98
N GLY A 102 9.94 9.66 -4.88
CA GLY A 102 10.49 10.34 -6.06
C GLY A 102 9.40 10.81 -7.03
N ILE A 103 8.50 11.68 -6.54
CA ILE A 103 7.46 12.30 -7.37
C ILE A 103 8.07 13.38 -8.29
N GLU A 104 7.71 13.32 -9.57
CA GLU A 104 8.26 14.13 -10.66
C GLU A 104 7.16 14.93 -11.39
N LYS A 105 7.59 15.83 -12.29
CA LYS A 105 6.68 16.67 -13.06
C LYS A 105 5.78 15.82 -13.97
N GLY A 106 4.47 15.87 -13.72
CA GLY A 106 3.46 15.19 -14.55
C GLY A 106 2.83 13.95 -13.90
N ASP A 107 3.30 13.52 -12.73
CA ASP A 107 2.79 12.34 -12.02
C ASP A 107 1.34 12.47 -11.53
N THR A 108 0.65 11.34 -11.42
CA THR A 108 -0.59 11.18 -10.62
C THR A 108 -0.25 10.50 -9.30
N LEU A 109 -0.52 11.16 -8.18
CA LEU A 109 -0.39 10.57 -6.85
C LEU A 109 -1.76 10.19 -6.29
N VAL A 110 -1.94 8.95 -5.85
CA VAL A 110 -3.12 8.53 -5.08
C VAL A 110 -2.73 8.45 -3.60
N VAL A 111 -3.49 9.08 -2.71
CA VAL A 111 -3.20 9.12 -1.27
C VAL A 111 -4.38 8.54 -0.49
N HIS A 112 -4.20 7.37 0.11
CA HIS A 112 -5.22 6.70 0.93
C HIS A 112 -5.01 6.98 2.42
N GLY A 113 -6.07 7.26 3.16
CA GLY A 113 -6.04 7.42 4.63
C GLY A 113 -7.44 7.34 5.24
N GLN A 114 -7.55 7.58 6.55
CA GLN A 114 -8.81 7.68 7.27
C GLN A 114 -9.16 9.19 7.47
N PRO A 115 -10.41 9.57 7.82
CA PRO A 115 -10.77 10.98 8.05
C PRO A 115 -9.85 11.74 9.03
N GLU A 116 -9.32 11.02 10.01
CA GLU A 116 -8.41 11.47 11.07
C GLU A 116 -7.06 11.94 10.50
N HIS A 117 -6.63 11.35 9.37
CA HIS A 117 -5.36 11.65 8.70
C HIS A 117 -5.38 12.99 7.93
N ARG A 118 -6.47 13.77 8.01
CA ARG A 118 -6.66 15.02 7.26
C ARG A 118 -5.45 15.95 7.27
N GLU A 119 -4.76 16.09 8.40
CA GLU A 119 -3.58 16.97 8.52
C GLU A 119 -2.43 16.54 7.59
N VAL A 120 -2.06 15.26 7.58
CA VAL A 120 -0.99 14.74 6.71
C VAL A 120 -1.45 14.56 5.26
N LEU A 121 -2.72 14.20 5.01
CA LEU A 121 -3.28 14.08 3.66
C LEU A 121 -3.16 15.40 2.88
N VAL A 122 -3.40 16.54 3.55
CA VAL A 122 -3.19 17.88 2.95
C VAL A 122 -1.70 18.15 2.74
N ALA A 123 -0.84 17.92 3.73
CA ALA A 123 0.59 18.20 3.63
C ALA A 123 1.29 17.37 2.51
N VAL A 124 0.90 16.10 2.34
CA VAL A 124 1.37 15.23 1.24
C VAL A 124 0.91 15.76 -0.11
N ALA A 125 -0.35 16.20 -0.23
CA ALA A 125 -0.85 16.80 -1.46
C ALA A 125 -0.12 18.10 -1.81
N GLU A 126 0.09 19.00 -0.85
CA GLU A 126 0.89 20.22 -1.06
C GLU A 126 2.32 19.88 -1.51
N SER A 127 2.99 18.94 -0.84
CA SER A 127 4.34 18.51 -1.21
C SER A 127 4.41 17.97 -2.64
N ALA A 128 3.43 17.15 -3.03
CA ALA A 128 3.33 16.59 -4.38
C ALA A 128 3.08 17.66 -5.46
N TYR A 129 2.19 18.62 -5.22
CA TYR A 129 2.02 19.76 -6.13
C TYR A 129 3.28 20.65 -6.19
N ARG A 130 3.96 20.90 -5.05
CA ARG A 130 5.30 21.54 -5.03
C ARG A 130 6.39 20.71 -5.73
N ALA A 131 6.17 19.41 -5.99
CA ALA A 131 7.08 18.55 -6.74
C ALA A 131 6.74 18.48 -8.24
N GLY A 132 5.60 19.05 -8.65
CA GLY A 132 5.14 19.07 -10.04
C GLY A 132 4.14 17.96 -10.40
N ALA A 133 3.58 17.25 -9.42
CA ALA A 133 2.49 16.31 -9.67
C ALA A 133 1.35 17.00 -10.44
N ARG A 134 0.85 16.33 -11.47
CA ARG A 134 -0.26 16.80 -12.30
C ARG A 134 -1.59 16.71 -11.54
N PHE A 135 -1.74 15.68 -10.72
CA PHE A 135 -2.97 15.41 -9.98
C PHE A 135 -2.68 14.64 -8.69
N VAL A 136 -3.42 14.97 -7.62
CA VAL A 136 -3.41 14.24 -6.36
C VAL A 136 -4.85 13.81 -6.02
N ASP A 137 -5.09 12.50 -5.97
CA ASP A 137 -6.39 11.88 -5.68
C ASP A 137 -6.40 11.38 -4.22
N VAL A 138 -6.98 12.17 -3.32
CA VAL A 138 -7.10 11.81 -1.90
C VAL A 138 -8.33 10.92 -1.68
N VAL A 139 -8.09 9.73 -1.14
CA VAL A 139 -9.10 8.70 -0.88
C VAL A 139 -9.21 8.46 0.63
N THR A 140 -10.20 9.07 1.27
CA THR A 140 -10.58 8.74 2.64
C THR A 140 -11.41 7.45 2.66
N GLY A 141 -10.88 6.41 3.30
CA GLY A 141 -11.59 5.19 3.65
C GLY A 141 -12.03 5.24 5.11
N ASP A 142 -13.34 5.21 5.34
CA ASP A 142 -13.96 5.31 6.66
C ASP A 142 -14.23 3.90 7.23
N PRO A 143 -13.71 3.54 8.43
CA PRO A 143 -13.92 2.23 9.04
C PRO A 143 -15.38 1.92 9.40
N LEU A 144 -16.17 2.93 9.78
CA LEU A 144 -17.59 2.78 10.11
C LEU A 144 -18.44 2.57 8.85
N VAL A 145 -18.08 3.18 7.71
CA VAL A 145 -18.70 2.89 6.41
C VAL A 145 -18.39 1.46 5.96
N MET A 146 -17.19 0.95 6.25
CA MET A 146 -16.87 -0.47 6.07
C MET A 146 -17.70 -1.36 7.03
N ARG A 147 -17.82 -1.00 8.32
CA ARG A 147 -18.67 -1.70 9.30
C ARG A 147 -20.13 -1.78 8.83
N ALA A 148 -20.69 -0.69 8.32
CA ALA A 148 -22.05 -0.64 7.78
C ALA A 148 -22.23 -1.58 6.58
N ARG A 149 -21.25 -1.64 5.65
CA ARG A 149 -21.24 -2.62 4.55
C ARG A 149 -21.19 -4.06 5.08
N LEU A 150 -20.35 -4.33 6.07
CA LEU A 150 -20.19 -5.66 6.65
C LEU A 150 -21.45 -6.15 7.37
N LEU A 151 -22.16 -5.28 8.10
CA LEU A 151 -23.39 -5.64 8.83
C LEU A 151 -24.64 -5.68 7.94
N HIS A 152 -24.87 -4.63 7.14
CA HIS A 152 -26.15 -4.43 6.45
C HIS A 152 -26.11 -4.73 4.94
N GLY A 153 -24.93 -4.94 4.36
CA GLY A 153 -24.77 -5.27 2.94
C GLY A 153 -25.30 -6.66 2.58
N THR A 154 -25.92 -6.77 1.41
CA THR A 154 -26.16 -8.03 0.72
C THR A 154 -24.84 -8.75 0.39
N ASP A 155 -24.88 -10.04 0.03
CA ASP A 155 -23.64 -10.79 -0.17
C ASP A 155 -22.78 -10.21 -1.30
N ASP A 156 -23.36 -9.70 -2.37
CA ASP A 156 -22.65 -9.06 -3.49
C ASP A 156 -21.95 -7.75 -3.10
N ALA A 157 -22.44 -7.04 -2.07
CA ALA A 157 -21.78 -5.86 -1.53
C ALA A 157 -20.47 -6.20 -0.78
N ILE A 158 -20.34 -7.40 -0.22
CA ILE A 158 -19.16 -7.81 0.56
C ILE A 158 -17.93 -7.89 -0.35
N GLY A 159 -16.94 -7.05 -0.06
CA GLY A 159 -15.72 -6.84 -0.85
C GLY A 159 -15.93 -6.17 -2.21
N ALA A 160 -17.08 -5.53 -2.45
CA ALA A 160 -17.36 -4.87 -3.72
C ALA A 160 -16.40 -3.68 -4.00
N LEU A 161 -15.81 -3.64 -5.20
CA LEU A 161 -14.97 -2.54 -5.65
C LEU A 161 -15.55 -1.93 -6.94
N SER A 162 -15.82 -0.63 -6.92
CA SER A 162 -16.40 0.05 -8.06
C SER A 162 -15.46 0.07 -9.30
N PRO A 163 -16.00 0.11 -10.53
CA PRO A 163 -15.18 0.17 -11.74
C PRO A 163 -14.25 1.38 -11.81
N TRP A 164 -14.62 2.51 -11.20
CA TRP A 164 -13.75 3.70 -11.13
C TRP A 164 -12.65 3.55 -10.09
N SER A 165 -12.91 3.02 -8.89
CA SER A 165 -11.87 2.71 -7.91
C SER A 165 -10.87 1.69 -8.45
N ARG A 166 -11.32 0.70 -9.23
CA ARG A 166 -10.41 -0.23 -9.93
C ARG A 166 -9.60 0.43 -11.06
N ARG A 167 -10.09 1.52 -11.68
CA ARG A 167 -9.31 2.33 -12.64
C ARG A 167 -8.26 3.19 -11.94
N ARG A 168 -8.61 3.87 -10.84
CA ARG A 168 -7.67 4.62 -9.98
C ARG A 168 -6.44 3.80 -9.61
N TYR A 169 -6.63 2.58 -9.09
CA TYR A 169 -5.51 1.69 -8.73
C TYR A 169 -4.68 1.21 -9.92
N ARG A 170 -5.19 1.25 -11.16
CA ARG A 170 -4.39 1.01 -12.38
C ARG A 170 -3.58 2.22 -12.81
N GLU A 171 -4.09 3.43 -12.58
CA GLU A 171 -3.32 4.66 -12.84
C GLU A 171 -2.19 4.81 -11.81
N ALA A 172 -2.46 4.57 -10.53
CA ALA A 172 -1.45 4.56 -9.45
C ALA A 172 -0.34 3.51 -9.67
N ALA A 173 -0.68 2.36 -10.28
CA ALA A 173 0.27 1.32 -10.67
C ALA A 173 0.92 1.54 -12.06
N GLY A 174 0.63 2.66 -12.72
CA GLY A 174 1.19 3.01 -14.03
C GLY A 174 2.56 3.70 -13.93
N PRO A 175 3.27 3.92 -15.06
CA PRO A 175 4.61 4.52 -15.06
C PRO A 175 4.67 5.92 -14.43
N ASN A 176 3.63 6.73 -14.59
CA ASN A 176 3.51 8.06 -13.99
C ASN A 176 2.58 8.05 -12.77
N GLY A 177 2.36 6.88 -12.17
CA GLY A 177 1.56 6.67 -10.98
C GLY A 177 2.42 6.54 -9.72
N ALA A 178 1.84 6.86 -8.58
CA ALA A 178 2.32 6.48 -7.26
C ALA A 178 1.15 6.33 -6.27
N LEU A 179 1.34 5.53 -5.22
CA LEU A 179 0.37 5.29 -4.16
C LEU A 179 0.98 5.59 -2.78
N VAL A 180 0.29 6.38 -1.96
CA VAL A 180 0.55 6.50 -0.51
C VAL A 180 -0.57 5.80 0.24
N HIS A 181 -0.22 5.04 1.27
CA HIS A 181 -1.15 4.59 2.30
C HIS A 181 -0.70 5.16 3.64
N ILE A 182 -1.55 5.98 4.26
CA ILE A 182 -1.33 6.46 5.62
C ILE A 182 -1.90 5.43 6.59
N ALA A 183 -1.01 4.75 7.31
CA ALA A 183 -1.31 3.83 8.40
C ALA A 183 -1.51 4.58 9.72
N GLY A 184 -2.21 3.95 10.66
CA GLY A 184 -2.77 4.59 11.84
C GLY A 184 -4.27 4.32 11.87
N GLU A 185 -4.72 3.58 12.86
CA GLU A 185 -6.10 3.13 12.98
C GLU A 185 -6.91 4.21 13.73
N GLY A 186 -7.87 4.84 13.06
CA GLY A 186 -8.64 5.96 13.62
C GLY A 186 -9.75 5.54 14.58
N GLU A 187 -10.38 4.39 14.33
CA GLU A 187 -11.60 3.95 15.00
C GLU A 187 -11.39 2.64 15.79
N ALA A 188 -11.82 2.66 17.06
CA ALA A 188 -11.71 1.52 17.95
C ALA A 188 -12.89 0.56 17.75
N GLY A 189 -12.65 -0.77 17.83
CA GLY A 189 -13.73 -1.76 17.82
C GLY A 189 -14.62 -1.75 16.57
N TYR A 190 -14.18 -1.18 15.44
CA TYR A 190 -15.02 -1.03 14.24
C TYR A 190 -15.46 -2.36 13.59
N LEU A 191 -14.90 -3.49 14.04
CA LEU A 191 -15.29 -4.85 13.63
C LEU A 191 -16.14 -5.58 14.70
N ASP A 192 -16.42 -4.94 15.83
CA ASP A 192 -17.09 -5.59 16.96
C ASP A 192 -18.54 -5.95 16.62
N GLY A 193 -18.91 -7.18 16.95
CA GLY A 193 -20.19 -7.78 16.57
C GLY A 193 -20.33 -8.17 15.09
N VAL A 194 -19.30 -7.97 14.25
CA VAL A 194 -19.34 -8.37 12.83
C VAL A 194 -18.96 -9.86 12.69
N PRO A 195 -19.73 -10.69 11.98
CA PRO A 195 -19.41 -12.11 11.79
C PRO A 195 -18.02 -12.33 11.12
N PRO A 196 -17.08 -13.08 11.73
CA PRO A 196 -15.72 -13.24 11.22
C PRO A 196 -15.62 -13.73 9.77
N GLN A 197 -16.56 -14.58 9.35
CA GLN A 197 -16.62 -15.11 7.98
C GLN A 197 -16.93 -14.00 6.96
N ARG A 198 -17.70 -12.96 7.34
CA ARG A 198 -17.99 -11.80 6.47
C ARG A 198 -16.77 -10.88 6.38
N ILE A 199 -16.06 -10.67 7.49
CA ILE A 199 -14.77 -9.93 7.53
C ILE A 199 -13.75 -10.60 6.58
N ALA A 200 -13.54 -11.91 6.74
CA ALA A 200 -12.61 -12.67 5.91
C ALA A 200 -12.99 -12.63 4.41
N LYS A 201 -14.29 -12.71 4.11
CA LYS A 201 -14.83 -12.66 2.74
C LYS A 201 -14.67 -11.29 2.08
N ASP A 202 -14.84 -10.20 2.82
CA ASP A 202 -14.63 -8.83 2.33
C ASP A 202 -13.16 -8.61 1.92
N TYR A 203 -12.22 -8.88 2.84
CA TYR A 203 -10.78 -8.80 2.57
C TYR A 203 -10.34 -9.71 1.41
N SER A 204 -10.80 -10.98 1.37
CA SER A 204 -10.45 -11.94 0.33
C SER A 204 -10.92 -11.48 -1.06
N ARG A 205 -12.15 -10.97 -1.17
CA ARG A 205 -12.69 -10.43 -2.43
C ARG A 205 -12.00 -9.14 -2.86
N MET A 206 -11.66 -8.23 -1.94
CA MET A 206 -10.89 -7.03 -2.27
C MET A 206 -9.49 -7.38 -2.76
N ALA A 207 -8.76 -8.24 -2.05
CA ALA A 207 -7.45 -8.74 -2.46
C ALA A 207 -7.49 -9.38 -3.86
N LYS A 208 -8.47 -10.24 -4.15
CA LYS A 208 -8.64 -10.87 -5.47
C LYS A 208 -8.87 -9.87 -6.61
N GLN A 209 -9.50 -8.71 -6.33
CA GLN A 209 -9.75 -7.67 -7.35
C GLN A 209 -8.54 -6.75 -7.57
N LEU A 210 -7.72 -6.56 -6.53
CA LEU A 210 -6.51 -5.72 -6.50
C LEU A 210 -5.19 -6.53 -6.67
N ASP A 211 -5.26 -7.83 -6.89
CA ASP A 211 -4.10 -8.70 -7.11
C ASP A 211 -3.16 -8.22 -8.24
N PHE A 212 -3.67 -7.47 -9.23
CA PHE A 212 -2.83 -6.82 -10.25
C PHE A 212 -1.91 -5.74 -9.65
N LEU A 213 -2.39 -4.97 -8.67
CA LEU A 213 -1.62 -3.95 -7.95
C LEU A 213 -0.61 -4.64 -7.02
N ARG A 214 -1.05 -5.64 -6.24
CA ARG A 214 -0.17 -6.47 -5.40
C ARG A 214 0.99 -7.07 -6.20
N ARG A 215 0.71 -7.62 -7.39
CA ARG A 215 1.74 -8.15 -8.29
C ARG A 215 2.60 -7.06 -8.94
N ALA A 216 2.13 -5.83 -9.10
CA ALA A 216 2.98 -4.71 -9.53
C ALA A 216 3.94 -4.27 -8.42
N GLN A 217 3.47 -4.19 -7.17
CA GLN A 217 4.28 -3.86 -6.00
C GLN A 217 5.36 -4.92 -5.75
N LEU A 218 4.99 -6.20 -5.58
CA LEU A 218 5.92 -7.30 -5.28
C LEU A 218 6.98 -7.57 -6.37
N ASN A 219 6.80 -7.03 -7.58
CA ASN A 219 7.75 -7.16 -8.70
C ASN A 219 8.40 -5.82 -9.09
N MET A 220 8.40 -4.83 -8.20
CA MET A 220 9.06 -3.52 -8.37
C MET A 220 8.61 -2.75 -9.63
N ARG A 221 7.31 -2.78 -9.95
CA ARG A 221 6.69 -2.16 -11.14
C ARG A 221 5.68 -1.06 -10.82
N ALA A 222 5.44 -0.77 -9.55
CA ALA A 222 4.63 0.36 -9.09
C ALA A 222 5.38 1.13 -8.01
N ARG A 223 5.22 2.47 -7.97
CA ARG A 223 5.64 3.28 -6.82
C ARG A 223 4.57 3.22 -5.74
N TRP A 224 4.93 2.82 -4.53
CA TRP A 224 4.03 2.74 -3.40
C TRP A 224 4.79 3.03 -2.10
N ILE A 225 4.11 3.58 -1.10
CA ILE A 225 4.67 3.78 0.23
C ILE A 225 3.61 3.62 1.31
N ILE A 226 3.97 2.99 2.43
CA ILE A 226 3.23 3.04 3.70
C ILE A 226 3.95 4.01 4.64
N ALA A 227 3.20 4.95 5.24
CA ALA A 227 3.71 5.89 6.22
C ALA A 227 2.74 6.02 7.40
N GLY A 228 3.22 6.09 8.63
CA GLY A 228 2.37 6.27 9.82
C GLY A 228 1.90 7.73 10.01
N TRP A 229 0.73 7.93 10.61
CA TRP A 229 0.33 9.21 11.20
C TRP A 229 -0.55 9.03 12.45
N PRO A 230 -0.38 9.82 13.53
CA PRO A 230 -1.13 9.58 14.77
C PRO A 230 -2.62 9.86 14.63
N THR A 231 -3.43 8.97 15.23
CA THR A 231 -4.87 9.11 15.48
C THR A 231 -5.11 9.09 16.99
N ASP A 232 -6.30 9.50 17.45
CA ASP A 232 -6.65 9.46 18.87
C ASP A 232 -6.65 8.01 19.40
N HIS A 233 -7.22 7.06 18.64
CA HIS A 233 -7.23 5.65 19.02
C HIS A 233 -5.83 5.05 19.08
N TRP A 234 -5.03 5.21 18.01
CA TRP A 234 -3.69 4.62 17.93
C TRP A 234 -2.76 5.22 18.99
N ALA A 235 -2.77 6.54 19.17
CA ALA A 235 -1.95 7.19 20.18
C ALA A 235 -2.31 6.73 21.61
N GLY A 236 -3.60 6.54 21.92
CA GLY A 236 -4.06 6.02 23.21
C GLY A 236 -3.64 4.56 23.48
N GLN A 237 -3.42 3.74 22.45
CA GLN A 237 -2.85 2.38 22.62
C GLN A 237 -1.34 2.41 22.92
N VAL A 238 -0.62 3.41 22.40
CA VAL A 238 0.84 3.53 22.52
C VAL A 238 1.24 4.30 23.79
N TYR A 239 0.38 5.23 24.24
CA TYR A 239 0.55 6.09 25.40
C TYR A 239 -0.75 6.21 26.22
N PRO A 240 -1.19 5.12 26.88
CA PRO A 240 -2.45 5.12 27.65
C PRO A 240 -2.44 6.06 28.86
N ASP A 241 -1.26 6.39 29.39
CA ASP A 241 -1.07 7.27 30.55
C ASP A 241 -1.01 8.78 30.19
N LEU A 242 -1.18 9.14 28.91
CA LEU A 242 -1.11 10.53 28.44
C LEU A 242 -2.47 11.03 27.92
N GLU A 243 -2.74 12.32 28.14
CA GLU A 243 -3.90 13.00 27.56
C GLU A 243 -3.92 12.89 26.02
N PRO A 244 -5.07 12.71 25.35
CA PRO A 244 -5.12 12.28 23.94
C PRO A 244 -4.35 13.17 22.94
N LEU A 245 -4.30 14.48 23.17
CA LEU A 245 -3.52 15.40 22.34
C LEU A 245 -2.00 15.24 22.56
N GLU A 246 -1.58 14.99 23.80
CA GLU A 246 -0.18 14.79 24.16
C GLU A 246 0.31 13.40 23.70
N ALA A 247 -0.52 12.37 23.83
CA ALA A 247 -0.29 11.06 23.25
C ALA A 247 -0.04 11.16 21.73
N LYS A 248 -0.87 11.91 20.99
CA LYS A 248 -0.70 12.13 19.54
C LYS A 248 0.54 12.95 19.19
N ARG A 249 0.84 14.01 19.95
CA ARG A 249 2.08 14.82 19.78
C ARG A 249 3.30 13.94 19.97
N ARG A 250 3.35 13.18 21.06
CA ARG A 250 4.46 12.28 21.36
C ARG A 250 4.64 11.20 20.29
N LEU A 251 3.57 10.61 19.77
CA LEU A 251 3.65 9.67 18.65
C LEU A 251 4.09 10.34 17.33
N ALA A 252 3.76 11.62 17.12
CA ALA A 252 4.26 12.39 15.97
C ALA A 252 5.77 12.66 16.07
N ASP A 253 6.27 13.02 17.26
CA ASP A 253 7.70 13.23 17.52
C ASP A 253 8.51 11.94 17.41
N ASP A 254 7.96 10.82 17.89
CA ASP A 254 8.51 9.48 17.69
C ASP A 254 8.63 9.16 16.18
N LEU A 255 7.58 9.42 15.38
CA LEU A 255 7.62 9.23 13.91
C LEU A 255 8.69 10.13 13.24
N LEU A 256 8.85 11.39 13.67
CA LEU A 256 9.95 12.25 13.20
C LEU A 256 11.32 11.68 13.57
N ARG A 257 11.48 11.21 14.81
CA ARG A 257 12.71 10.59 15.32
C ARG A 257 13.06 9.31 14.56
N PHE A 258 12.10 8.44 14.28
CA PHE A 258 12.32 7.20 13.50
C PHE A 258 12.67 7.51 12.04
N CYS A 259 11.94 8.42 11.40
CA CYS A 259 12.21 8.83 10.03
C CYS A 259 13.49 9.68 9.88
N ARG A 260 14.17 10.03 10.98
CA ARG A 260 15.37 10.89 10.99
C ARG A 260 15.11 12.27 10.37
N LEU A 261 14.07 12.92 10.92
CA LEU A 261 13.53 14.21 10.53
C LEU A 261 13.44 15.19 11.72
N THR A 262 14.23 14.98 12.77
CA THR A 262 14.50 16.03 13.78
C THR A 262 15.52 17.02 13.24
N ASP A 263 15.71 18.16 13.90
CA ASP A 263 16.70 19.16 13.47
C ASP A 263 18.15 18.69 13.68
N GLU A 264 18.37 17.70 14.56
CA GLU A 264 19.66 17.03 14.79
C GLU A 264 20.07 16.11 13.63
N ASP A 265 19.09 15.55 12.90
CA ASP A 265 19.32 14.63 11.77
C ASP A 265 19.74 15.34 10.47
N GLY A 266 19.64 16.67 10.44
CA GLY A 266 20.06 17.54 9.35
C GLY A 266 18.92 18.27 8.63
N LYS A 267 19.25 18.95 7.53
CA LYS A 267 18.32 19.85 6.85
C LYS A 267 17.32 19.09 5.96
N GLY A 268 16.03 19.34 6.19
CA GLY A 268 14.95 18.75 5.40
C GLY A 268 14.93 17.22 5.49
N THR A 269 15.07 16.54 4.36
CA THR A 269 15.02 15.07 4.27
C THR A 269 16.41 14.41 4.29
N SER A 270 17.47 15.14 4.65
CA SER A 270 18.85 14.64 4.53
C SER A 270 19.16 13.45 5.44
N GLY A 271 18.65 13.47 6.68
CA GLY A 271 18.83 12.38 7.66
C GLY A 271 18.23 11.08 7.17
N TRP A 272 16.94 11.12 6.82
CA TRP A 272 16.22 10.04 6.16
C TRP A 272 16.96 9.49 4.92
N THR A 273 17.35 10.37 4.00
CA THR A 273 18.04 10.00 2.75
C THR A 273 19.41 9.35 3.02
N LYS A 274 20.13 9.80 4.05
CA LYS A 274 21.40 9.21 4.51
C LYS A 274 21.19 7.81 5.10
N HIS A 275 20.08 7.59 5.80
CA HIS A 275 19.71 6.30 6.39
C HIS A 275 19.28 5.28 5.34
N LEU A 276 18.38 5.63 4.41
CA LEU A 276 17.99 4.76 3.30
C LEU A 276 19.21 4.30 2.47
N ARG A 277 20.16 5.21 2.20
CA ARG A 277 21.46 4.90 1.57
C ARG A 277 22.36 4.00 2.42
N THR A 278 22.16 3.95 3.74
CA THR A 278 22.90 3.08 4.65
C THR A 278 22.33 1.66 4.64
N LEU A 279 21.00 1.52 4.69
CA LEU A 279 20.32 0.22 4.50
C LEU A 279 20.64 -0.37 3.11
N SER A 280 20.60 0.41 2.03
CA SER A 280 21.00 -0.07 0.69
C SER A 280 22.46 -0.55 0.59
N ARG A 281 23.36 -0.03 1.44
CA ARG A 281 24.75 -0.54 1.54
C ARG A 281 24.83 -1.83 2.37
N ARG A 282 23.95 -2.02 3.35
CA ARG A 282 23.84 -3.26 4.14
C ARG A 282 23.26 -4.40 3.28
N SER A 283 22.12 -4.18 2.63
CA SER A 283 21.48 -5.15 1.73
C SER A 283 22.34 -5.47 0.50
N GLY A 284 23.01 -4.46 -0.08
CA GLY A 284 24.01 -4.63 -1.12
C GLY A 284 25.30 -5.36 -0.68
N ARG A 285 25.60 -5.45 0.63
CA ARG A 285 26.65 -6.32 1.18
C ARG A 285 26.15 -7.75 1.37
N LEU A 286 24.99 -7.95 1.99
CA LEU A 286 24.39 -9.27 2.20
C LEU A 286 24.16 -10.02 0.87
N THR A 287 23.69 -9.32 -0.17
CA THR A 287 23.55 -9.88 -1.52
C THR A 287 24.88 -10.39 -2.09
N LYS A 288 26.00 -9.72 -1.80
CA LYS A 288 27.34 -10.11 -2.28
C LYS A 288 27.96 -11.28 -1.50
N LEU A 289 27.39 -11.68 -0.35
CA LEU A 289 27.85 -12.85 0.38
C LEU A 289 27.37 -14.17 -0.25
N GLY A 290 26.35 -14.14 -1.13
CA GLY A 290 25.83 -15.34 -1.78
C GLY A 290 25.30 -16.39 -0.81
N LEU A 291 24.73 -15.95 0.33
CA LEU A 291 24.29 -16.83 1.42
C LEU A 291 23.38 -17.94 0.92
N SER A 292 23.74 -19.19 1.21
CA SER A 292 22.89 -20.37 0.99
C SER A 292 21.93 -20.64 2.16
N ARG A 293 22.25 -20.13 3.35
CA ARG A 293 21.52 -20.36 4.60
C ARG A 293 21.76 -19.20 5.59
N LEU A 294 20.74 -18.89 6.38
CA LEU A 294 20.79 -18.06 7.58
C LEU A 294 20.40 -18.93 8.78
N GLU A 295 21.10 -18.78 9.89
CA GLU A 295 20.85 -19.50 11.13
C GLU A 295 20.44 -18.50 12.21
N LEU A 296 19.20 -18.63 12.69
CA LEU A 296 18.66 -17.84 13.78
C LEU A 296 18.73 -18.65 15.07
N ARG A 297 19.31 -18.05 16.11
CA ARG A 297 19.61 -18.69 17.40
C ARG A 297 19.25 -17.74 18.54
N GLY A 298 18.53 -18.21 19.54
CA GLY A 298 18.15 -17.44 20.72
C GLY A 298 17.24 -18.23 21.67
N PRO A 299 16.79 -17.64 22.79
CA PRO A 299 15.89 -18.30 23.73
C PRO A 299 14.60 -18.78 23.03
N GLY A 300 14.40 -20.10 22.97
CA GLY A 300 13.25 -20.71 22.27
C GLY A 300 13.28 -20.59 20.74
N THR A 301 14.43 -20.25 20.13
CA THR A 301 14.58 -20.17 18.67
C THR A 301 15.85 -20.89 18.20
N GLU A 302 15.67 -21.93 17.41
CA GLU A 302 16.70 -22.62 16.63
C GLU A 302 16.13 -22.83 15.23
N LEU A 303 16.13 -21.77 14.40
CA LEU A 303 15.51 -21.76 13.08
C LEU A 303 16.57 -21.65 11.98
N ASP A 304 16.49 -22.54 11.00
CA ASP A 304 17.33 -22.55 9.82
C ASP A 304 16.53 -22.12 8.59
N VAL A 305 17.06 -21.13 7.86
CA VAL A 305 16.39 -20.51 6.71
C VAL A 305 17.31 -20.58 5.48
N GLY A 306 17.02 -21.48 4.56
CA GLY A 306 17.75 -21.68 3.31
C GLY A 306 17.34 -20.73 2.19
N PHE A 307 18.27 -20.46 1.28
CA PHE A 307 18.12 -19.58 0.13
C PHE A 307 18.37 -20.32 -1.19
N VAL A 308 18.03 -19.68 -2.32
CA VAL A 308 18.38 -20.16 -3.65
C VAL A 308 19.58 -19.37 -4.20
N GLU A 309 20.30 -19.94 -5.16
CA GLU A 309 21.25 -19.15 -5.95
C GLU A 309 20.53 -17.97 -6.62
N GLY A 310 21.16 -16.80 -6.63
CA GLY A 310 20.57 -15.57 -7.15
C GLY A 310 19.60 -14.85 -6.20
N THR A 311 19.46 -15.30 -4.94
CA THR A 311 18.79 -14.53 -3.88
C THR A 311 19.45 -13.16 -3.68
N ARG A 312 18.63 -12.13 -3.49
CA ARG A 312 19.01 -10.71 -3.31
C ARG A 312 18.36 -10.15 -2.05
N TRP A 313 19.15 -9.49 -1.23
CA TRP A 313 18.68 -8.73 -0.09
C TRP A 313 18.29 -7.31 -0.53
N LEU A 314 17.14 -6.84 -0.04
CA LEU A 314 16.59 -5.51 -0.22
C LEU A 314 16.62 -4.72 1.09
N GLY A 315 16.14 -3.47 1.09
CA GLY A 315 16.13 -2.56 2.24
C GLY A 315 16.74 -1.20 1.92
N GLY A 316 16.17 -0.14 2.51
CA GLY A 316 16.48 1.24 2.17
C GLY A 316 15.91 1.67 0.83
N PHE A 317 16.75 2.24 -0.04
CA PHE A 317 16.39 2.48 -1.43
C PHE A 317 16.40 1.19 -2.25
N GLU A 318 15.21 0.76 -2.65
CA GLU A 318 14.96 -0.27 -3.64
C GLU A 318 15.13 0.29 -5.06
N THR A 319 15.06 -0.57 -6.09
CA THR A 319 15.14 -0.13 -7.50
C THR A 319 13.99 -0.72 -8.30
N LEU A 320 13.25 0.14 -8.98
CA LEU A 320 12.13 -0.24 -9.83
C LEU A 320 12.60 -0.76 -11.19
N ALA A 321 11.70 -1.45 -11.90
CA ALA A 321 11.95 -1.98 -13.24
C ALA A 321 12.27 -0.90 -14.30
N ASP A 322 11.96 0.38 -14.01
CA ASP A 322 12.33 1.55 -14.81
C ASP A 322 13.63 2.25 -14.35
N GLY A 323 14.29 1.72 -13.32
CA GLY A 323 15.54 2.25 -12.76
C GLY A 323 15.37 3.30 -11.66
N ARG A 324 14.17 3.84 -11.42
CA ARG A 324 13.92 4.79 -10.32
C ARG A 324 14.08 4.14 -8.96
N LYS A 325 14.32 4.97 -7.94
CA LYS A 325 14.47 4.55 -6.54
C LYS A 325 13.16 4.71 -5.79
N LEU A 326 12.91 3.78 -4.89
CA LEU A 326 11.74 3.75 -4.02
C LEU A 326 12.19 3.41 -2.59
N ALA A 327 11.54 3.97 -1.59
CA ALA A 327 11.49 3.40 -0.25
C ALA A 327 10.02 3.14 0.10
N SER A 328 9.66 1.86 0.22
CA SER A 328 8.26 1.40 0.33
C SER A 328 7.66 1.54 1.73
N ASN A 329 8.49 1.69 2.76
CA ASN A 329 8.10 1.85 4.17
C ASN A 329 8.75 3.12 4.75
N MET A 330 7.99 3.88 5.56
CA MET A 330 8.48 5.06 6.28
C MET A 330 7.85 5.15 7.69
N PRO A 331 8.59 4.85 8.77
CA PRO A 331 10.03 4.52 8.81
C PRO A 331 10.36 3.13 8.26
N THR A 332 11.67 2.84 8.16
CA THR A 332 12.23 1.50 7.90
C THR A 332 13.63 1.42 8.51
N GLU A 333 14.00 0.28 9.06
CA GLU A 333 15.29 -0.02 9.74
C GLU A 333 15.90 -1.35 9.26
N GLU A 334 15.16 -2.10 8.45
CA GLU A 334 15.43 -3.48 8.05
C GLU A 334 16.35 -3.64 6.81
N VAL A 335 16.85 -4.87 6.65
CA VAL A 335 17.23 -5.44 5.35
C VAL A 335 16.64 -6.85 5.23
N PHE A 336 15.93 -7.13 4.14
CA PHE A 336 15.06 -8.32 4.01
C PHE A 336 15.29 -9.11 2.72
N THR A 337 14.81 -10.36 2.70
CA THR A 337 14.84 -11.23 1.51
C THR A 337 13.75 -12.31 1.58
N SER A 338 13.39 -12.92 0.44
CA SER A 338 12.54 -14.11 0.42
C SER A 338 13.36 -15.40 0.37
N PRO A 339 13.15 -16.34 1.32
CA PRO A 339 13.87 -17.62 1.36
C PRO A 339 13.47 -18.58 0.24
N ASP A 340 14.11 -19.75 0.18
CA ASP A 340 13.52 -20.90 -0.51
C ASP A 340 12.34 -21.41 0.34
N PRO A 341 11.10 -21.38 -0.16
CA PRO A 341 9.92 -21.82 0.59
C PRO A 341 9.94 -23.32 0.97
N ARG A 342 10.93 -24.10 0.50
CA ARG A 342 11.14 -25.52 0.81
C ARG A 342 12.19 -25.76 1.91
N GLN A 343 13.01 -24.76 2.24
CA GLN A 343 14.22 -24.92 3.05
C GLN A 343 14.16 -24.18 4.40
N THR A 344 13.02 -24.24 5.09
CA THR A 344 12.89 -23.79 6.49
C THR A 344 12.71 -25.00 7.40
N THR A 345 13.53 -25.11 8.45
CA THR A 345 13.46 -26.19 9.44
C THR A 345 13.85 -25.66 10.82
N GLY A 346 13.26 -26.19 11.89
CA GLY A 346 13.58 -25.81 13.27
C GLY A 346 12.49 -24.97 13.94
N SER A 347 12.77 -24.44 15.12
CA SER A 347 11.80 -23.76 16.00
C SER A 347 12.02 -22.24 16.07
N PHE A 348 10.94 -21.49 16.29
CA PHE A 348 10.99 -20.05 16.55
C PHE A 348 10.07 -19.67 17.70
N ARG A 349 10.42 -18.56 18.38
CA ARG A 349 9.58 -17.88 19.36
C ARG A 349 9.69 -16.38 19.18
N CYS A 350 8.56 -15.70 19.02
CA CYS A 350 8.52 -14.24 18.92
C CYS A 350 8.92 -13.59 20.26
N THR A 351 9.72 -12.54 20.18
CA THR A 351 10.18 -11.74 21.33
C THR A 351 9.26 -10.55 21.63
N PHE A 352 8.45 -10.14 20.65
CA PHE A 352 7.39 -9.14 20.75
C PHE A 352 6.03 -9.79 20.39
N PRO A 353 4.91 -9.29 20.92
CA PRO A 353 3.59 -9.73 20.50
C PRO A 353 3.27 -9.27 19.08
N LEU A 354 2.44 -10.05 18.38
CA LEU A 354 1.97 -9.75 17.02
C LEU A 354 0.68 -8.92 17.08
N SER A 355 0.75 -7.63 16.72
CA SER A 355 -0.47 -6.87 16.38
C SER A 355 -0.93 -7.27 14.98
N PHE A 356 -2.10 -7.90 14.90
CA PHE A 356 -2.68 -8.35 13.64
C PHE A 356 -4.21 -8.23 13.63
N ARG A 357 -4.73 -7.41 12.70
CA ARG A 357 -6.18 -7.23 12.45
C ARG A 357 -7.00 -6.89 13.70
N GLY A 358 -6.46 -6.07 14.59
CA GLY A 358 -7.13 -5.62 15.81
C GLY A 358 -7.01 -6.59 17.01
N ARG A 359 -6.19 -7.64 16.90
CA ARG A 359 -5.77 -8.47 18.04
C ARG A 359 -4.28 -8.28 18.32
N LEU A 360 -3.90 -8.31 19.59
CA LEU A 360 -2.51 -8.34 20.05
C LEU A 360 -2.20 -9.74 20.58
N ILE A 361 -1.42 -10.51 19.83
CA ILE A 361 -1.21 -11.94 20.06
C ILE A 361 0.12 -12.17 20.78
N HIS A 362 0.07 -12.70 22.00
CA HIS A 362 1.24 -12.95 22.83
C HIS A 362 1.78 -14.38 22.70
N GLY A 363 3.06 -14.56 23.00
CA GLY A 363 3.70 -15.88 23.12
C GLY A 363 3.95 -16.64 21.81
N LEU A 364 3.64 -16.05 20.66
CA LEU A 364 3.63 -16.74 19.36
C LEU A 364 4.93 -17.52 19.09
N SER A 365 4.82 -18.84 18.95
CA SER A 365 5.93 -19.76 18.65
C SER A 365 5.51 -20.84 17.69
N GLY A 366 6.48 -21.55 17.10
CA GLY A 366 6.16 -22.63 16.18
C GLY A 366 7.36 -23.38 15.65
N GLU A 367 7.09 -24.33 14.78
CA GLU A 367 8.07 -25.28 14.26
C GLU A 367 7.89 -25.48 12.76
N PHE A 368 9.00 -25.45 12.04
CA PHE A 368 9.07 -25.72 10.61
C PHE A 368 9.73 -27.07 10.34
N SER A 369 9.18 -27.79 9.35
CA SER A 369 9.82 -28.96 8.76
C SER A 369 9.67 -28.90 7.23
N LYS A 370 10.78 -29.03 6.50
CA LYS A 370 10.81 -29.08 5.02
C LYS A 370 10.08 -27.87 4.37
N GLY A 371 10.32 -26.69 4.96
CA GLY A 371 9.76 -25.41 4.54
C GLY A 371 8.29 -25.20 4.88
N ARG A 372 7.66 -26.06 5.70
CA ARG A 372 6.26 -25.89 6.13
C ARG A 372 6.16 -25.77 7.64
N LEU A 373 5.34 -24.82 8.10
CA LEU A 373 4.93 -24.68 9.51
C LEU A 373 4.08 -25.91 9.92
N VAL A 374 4.64 -26.77 10.77
CA VAL A 374 4.01 -28.00 11.26
C VAL A 374 3.37 -27.83 12.64
N ARG A 375 3.91 -26.95 13.48
CA ARG A 375 3.36 -26.60 14.81
C ARG A 375 3.28 -25.08 14.93
N LEU A 376 2.24 -24.58 15.58
CA LEU A 376 2.01 -23.18 15.89
C LEU A 376 1.36 -23.10 17.29
N GLU A 377 1.84 -22.18 18.10
CA GLU A 377 1.49 -21.99 19.52
C GLU A 377 1.42 -20.48 19.80
N ALA A 378 0.64 -20.11 20.81
CA ALA A 378 0.53 -18.76 21.36
C ALA A 378 0.13 -18.89 22.85
N ASP A 379 0.15 -17.80 23.61
CA ASP A 379 -0.28 -17.84 25.03
C ASP A 379 -1.81 -18.09 25.18
N SER A 380 -2.57 -18.08 24.08
CA SER A 380 -4.00 -18.38 24.01
C SER A 380 -4.35 -19.26 22.80
N ASP A 381 -5.17 -20.29 23.01
CA ASP A 381 -5.70 -21.17 21.96
C ASP A 381 -6.52 -20.40 20.92
N ASP A 382 -7.35 -19.44 21.35
CA ASP A 382 -8.19 -18.61 20.47
C ASP A 382 -7.37 -17.71 19.54
N ASP A 383 -6.14 -17.38 19.92
CA ASP A 383 -5.22 -16.58 19.11
C ASP A 383 -4.33 -17.45 18.21
N ARG A 384 -3.88 -18.61 18.70
CA ARG A 384 -3.28 -19.65 17.85
C ARG A 384 -4.21 -19.99 16.68
N ASP A 385 -5.49 -20.23 16.96
CA ASP A 385 -6.44 -20.69 15.96
C ASP A 385 -6.92 -19.56 15.03
N PHE A 386 -6.94 -18.31 15.52
CA PHE A 386 -7.11 -17.12 14.67
C PHE A 386 -5.96 -16.95 13.68
N VAL A 387 -4.70 -17.08 14.13
CA VAL A 387 -3.52 -17.00 13.25
C VAL A 387 -3.46 -18.18 12.30
N ALA A 388 -3.66 -19.42 12.78
CA ALA A 388 -3.70 -20.61 11.93
C ALA A 388 -4.79 -20.51 10.86
N GLY A 389 -6.01 -20.12 11.24
CA GLY A 389 -7.15 -19.94 10.35
C GLY A 389 -6.94 -18.85 9.30
N PHE A 390 -6.17 -17.80 9.61
CA PHE A 390 -5.74 -16.83 8.59
C PHE A 390 -4.67 -17.41 7.65
N ILE A 391 -3.62 -18.04 8.20
CA ILE A 391 -2.49 -18.59 7.43
C ILE A 391 -2.98 -19.67 6.44
N ASP A 392 -3.92 -20.53 6.82
CA ASP A 392 -4.46 -21.58 5.95
C ASP A 392 -5.45 -21.07 4.87
N THR A 393 -5.73 -19.76 4.80
CA THR A 393 -6.48 -19.19 3.65
C THR A 393 -5.69 -19.18 2.33
N ASP A 394 -4.37 -19.31 2.39
CA ASP A 394 -3.49 -19.49 1.22
C ASP A 394 -2.79 -20.86 1.30
N ARG A 395 -2.80 -21.61 0.20
CA ARG A 395 -2.07 -22.89 0.08
C ARG A 395 -0.57 -22.76 0.37
N ALA A 396 0.01 -21.58 0.13
CA ALA A 396 1.39 -21.24 0.43
C ALA A 396 1.58 -20.60 1.82
N GLY A 397 0.52 -20.24 2.55
CA GLY A 397 0.57 -19.47 3.79
C GLY A 397 1.47 -20.07 4.86
N ARG A 398 1.40 -21.39 5.09
CA ARG A 398 2.26 -22.13 6.04
C ARG A 398 3.73 -22.27 5.58
N ARG A 399 4.28 -21.32 4.83
CA ARG A 399 5.69 -21.25 4.40
C ARG A 399 6.20 -19.83 4.63
N LEU A 400 7.51 -19.63 4.74
CA LEU A 400 8.07 -18.28 4.81
C LEU A 400 8.09 -17.63 3.43
N GLY A 401 7.49 -16.44 3.34
CA GLY A 401 7.65 -15.50 2.24
C GLY A 401 8.84 -14.57 2.44
N GLU A 402 9.28 -14.36 3.68
CA GLU A 402 10.26 -13.34 4.04
C GLU A 402 11.08 -13.72 5.28
N VAL A 403 12.31 -13.24 5.33
CA VAL A 403 13.12 -13.05 6.55
C VAL A 403 13.81 -11.69 6.48
N ALA A 404 13.77 -10.96 7.59
CA ALA A 404 14.29 -9.60 7.68
C ALA A 404 15.22 -9.42 8.89
N LEU A 405 16.21 -8.56 8.74
CA LEU A 405 17.22 -8.27 9.76
C LEU A 405 17.17 -6.79 10.13
N VAL A 406 16.73 -6.52 11.36
CA VAL A 406 16.85 -5.23 12.04
C VAL A 406 17.93 -5.38 13.12
N ASP A 407 18.80 -4.39 13.28
CA ASP A 407 19.84 -4.40 14.32
C ASP A 407 19.54 -3.44 15.48
N ALA A 408 20.32 -3.55 16.56
CA ALA A 408 20.16 -2.73 17.77
C ALA A 408 20.40 -1.21 17.56
N SER A 409 20.69 -0.75 16.33
CA SER A 409 20.68 0.68 15.98
C SER A 409 19.32 1.20 15.51
N SER A 410 18.31 0.34 15.39
CA SER A 410 16.92 0.76 15.15
C SER A 410 16.44 1.74 16.23
N ARG A 411 16.03 2.94 15.81
CA ARG A 411 15.50 3.94 16.74
C ARG A 411 14.16 3.50 17.35
N ILE A 412 13.44 2.62 16.67
CA ILE A 412 12.15 2.07 17.08
C ILE A 412 12.38 0.96 18.12
N GLY A 413 13.29 0.01 17.87
CA GLY A 413 13.65 -1.02 18.85
C GLY A 413 14.20 -0.43 20.15
N GLN A 414 14.98 0.64 20.05
CA GLN A 414 15.48 1.42 21.19
C GLN A 414 14.41 2.14 22.02
N SER A 415 13.15 2.21 21.56
CA SER A 415 12.04 2.77 22.37
C SER A 415 11.58 1.83 23.49
N GLY A 416 11.84 0.53 23.36
CA GLY A 416 11.31 -0.52 24.25
C GLY A 416 9.77 -0.66 24.20
N ARG A 417 9.10 -0.12 23.18
CA ARG A 417 7.64 0.02 23.11
C ARG A 417 7.03 -0.81 22.00
N ILE A 418 5.85 -1.37 22.28
CA ILE A 418 4.95 -1.97 21.29
C ILE A 418 4.07 -0.85 20.72
N TYR A 419 4.10 -0.64 19.41
CA TYR A 419 3.31 0.40 18.74
C TYR A 419 1.94 -0.10 18.28
N ASN A 420 1.65 -1.39 18.41
CA ASN A 420 0.43 -2.04 17.95
C ASN A 420 0.18 -1.88 16.43
N ASN A 421 1.21 -1.55 15.65
CA ASN A 421 1.12 -1.23 14.24
C ASN A 421 2.32 -1.82 13.50
N THR A 422 2.03 -2.69 12.52
CA THR A 422 3.03 -3.57 11.89
C THR A 422 4.21 -2.79 11.30
N LEU A 423 4.00 -1.62 10.69
CA LEU A 423 5.06 -0.79 10.11
C LEU A 423 6.15 -0.39 11.12
N LEU A 424 5.77 -0.13 12.37
CA LEU A 424 6.71 0.21 13.44
C LEU A 424 7.26 -1.05 14.10
N ASP A 425 6.38 -1.99 14.46
CA ASP A 425 6.76 -3.20 15.21
C ASP A 425 7.67 -4.13 14.38
N GLU A 426 7.50 -4.24 13.06
CA GLU A 426 8.40 -4.98 12.16
C GLU A 426 9.79 -4.31 12.06
N ASN A 427 9.86 -2.98 12.21
CA ASN A 427 11.11 -2.23 12.18
C ASN A 427 11.74 -2.04 13.57
N ALA A 428 11.20 -2.68 14.61
CA ALA A 428 11.77 -2.72 15.95
C ALA A 428 12.80 -3.86 16.14
N ALA A 429 12.58 -5.03 15.52
CA ALA A 429 13.41 -6.23 15.67
C ALA A 429 13.34 -7.12 14.41
N ALA A 430 14.29 -8.06 14.27
CA ALA A 430 14.32 -8.98 13.13
C ALA A 430 13.08 -9.88 13.08
N HIS A 431 12.43 -10.00 11.92
CA HIS A 431 11.16 -10.70 11.74
C HIS A 431 11.17 -11.73 10.60
N ILE A 432 10.09 -12.52 10.54
CA ILE A 432 9.78 -13.51 9.49
C ILE A 432 8.32 -13.35 9.08
N ALA A 433 8.01 -13.43 7.78
CA ALA A 433 6.65 -13.29 7.27
C ALA A 433 6.15 -14.56 6.57
N PHE A 434 4.87 -14.88 6.79
CA PHE A 434 4.18 -16.04 6.22
C PHE A 434 3.63 -15.77 4.81
N GLY A 435 3.66 -16.77 3.93
CA GLY A 435 2.99 -16.77 2.64
C GLY A 435 3.86 -16.38 1.44
N SER A 436 3.52 -15.26 0.77
CA SER A 436 4.09 -14.90 -0.54
C SER A 436 5.40 -14.12 -0.40
N GLY A 437 6.43 -14.51 -1.14
CA GLY A 437 7.68 -13.74 -1.26
C GLY A 437 7.64 -12.62 -2.31
N PHE A 438 8.67 -11.78 -2.27
CA PHE A 438 8.87 -10.61 -3.13
C PHE A 438 9.70 -10.99 -4.35
N GLY A 439 9.18 -10.74 -5.57
CA GLY A 439 9.87 -11.05 -6.82
C GLY A 439 11.20 -10.30 -6.99
N GLY A 440 11.32 -9.09 -6.43
CA GLY A 440 12.56 -8.31 -6.45
C GLY A 440 13.76 -8.95 -5.71
N THR A 441 13.51 -9.89 -4.79
CA THR A 441 14.55 -10.57 -3.99
C THR A 441 15.25 -11.71 -4.74
N ARG A 442 15.05 -11.83 -6.06
CA ARG A 442 15.70 -12.86 -6.90
C ARG A 442 16.20 -12.24 -8.20
N SER A 443 17.23 -12.86 -8.80
CA SER A 443 17.60 -12.57 -10.19
C SER A 443 16.54 -13.10 -11.16
N GLU A 444 16.21 -12.33 -12.21
CA GLU A 444 15.18 -12.70 -13.21
C GLU A 444 15.55 -13.94 -14.06
N THR A 445 16.76 -14.48 -13.89
CA THR A 445 17.16 -15.80 -14.41
C THR A 445 17.06 -16.85 -13.29
N PRO A 446 15.91 -17.54 -13.12
CA PRO A 446 15.95 -18.87 -12.52
C PRO A 446 16.73 -19.79 -13.46
N PRO A 447 17.55 -20.73 -12.95
CA PRO A 447 18.04 -21.85 -13.75
C PRO A 447 16.86 -22.55 -14.45
N ARG A 448 17.02 -22.94 -15.71
CA ARG A 448 15.96 -23.66 -16.43
C ARG A 448 15.74 -25.02 -15.74
N ALA A 449 14.48 -25.25 -15.34
CA ALA A 449 13.97 -26.33 -14.50
C ALA A 449 14.30 -26.20 -13.00
N LEU A 450 13.30 -25.74 -12.23
CA LEU A 450 12.76 -26.39 -11.03
C LEU A 450 11.40 -25.79 -10.63
#